data_AF-A0A2L2YTY8-F1
#
_entry.id   AF-A0A2L2YTY8-F1
#
_cell.length_a   1.000
_cell.length_b   1.000
_cell.length_c   1.000
_cell.angle_alpha   90.00
_cell.angle_beta   90.00
_cell.angle_gamma   90.00
#
_symmetry.space_group_name_H-M   'P 1'
#
loop_
_entity.id
_entity.type
_entity.pdbx_description
1 polymer ?
#
loop_
_entity_poly.entity_id
_entity_poly.type
_entity_poly.pdbx_seq_one_letter_code
_entity_poly.pdbx_strand_id
1 'polypeptide(L)' 'TKKVFELLIAHGADINAKSSEGYTPLHATVMIGKYEVVELLINEGADIEAIENAS' A
#
# COMPACT_ATOMS: atom_id res chain seq x y z
N THR A 1 3.28 -9.35 -7.17
CA THR A 1 3.32 -8.79 -8.53
C THR A 1 2.25 -7.72 -8.62
N LYS A 2 2.32 -6.78 -9.58
CA LYS A 2 1.30 -5.72 -9.76
C LYS A 2 -0.14 -6.26 -9.81
N LYS A 3 -0.35 -7.39 -10.51
CA LYS A 3 -1.64 -8.08 -10.65
C LYS A 3 -2.38 -8.40 -9.35
N VAL A 4 -1.66 -8.71 -8.28
CA VAL A 4 -2.30 -9.01 -6.98
C VAL A 4 -2.92 -7.75 -6.39
N PHE A 5 -2.23 -6.62 -6.51
CA PHE A 5 -2.74 -5.34 -6.02
C PHE A 5 -3.93 -4.86 -6.85
N GLU A 6 -3.84 -4.96 -8.18
CA GLU A 6 -4.96 -4.64 -9.09
C GLU A 6 -6.21 -5.44 -8.76
N LEU A 7 -6.07 -6.75 -8.50
CA LEU A 7 -7.19 -7.61 -8.12
C LEU A 7 -7.84 -7.17 -6.81
N LEU A 8 -7.04 -6.86 -5.78
CA LEU A 8 -7.55 -6.45 -4.48
C LEU A 8 -8.26 -5.09 -4.55
N ILE A 9 -7.69 -4.12 -5.26
CA ILE A 9 -8.28 -2.79 -5.47
C ILE A 9 -9.61 -2.92 -6.21
N ALA A 10 -9.67 -3.74 -7.27
CA ALA A 10 -10.91 -4.00 -8.00
C ALA A 10 -12.02 -4.64 -7.15
N HIS A 11 -11.67 -5.28 -6.03
CA HIS A 11 -12.64 -5.86 -5.07
C HIS A 11 -12.90 -4.94 -3.86
N GLY A 12 -12.47 -3.68 -3.90
CA GLY A 12 -12.74 -2.69 -2.87
C GLY A 12 -11.89 -2.86 -1.61
N ALA A 13 -10.69 -3.43 -1.73
CA ALA A 13 -9.73 -3.41 -0.62
C ALA A 13 -9.40 -1.97 -0.22
N ASP A 14 -9.35 -1.71 1.09
CA ASP A 14 -8.92 -0.41 1.60
C ASP A 14 -7.42 -0.21 1.35
N ILE A 15 -7.10 0.75 0.49
CA ILE A 15 -5.74 1.07 0.07
C ILE A 15 -4.86 1.60 1.21
N ASN A 16 -5.50 2.13 2.27
CA ASN A 16 -4.84 2.70 3.44
C ASN A 16 -5.01 1.84 4.70
N ALA A 17 -5.46 0.59 4.54
CA ALA A 17 -5.60 -0.34 5.65
C ALA A 17 -4.29 -0.46 6.44
N LYS A 18 -4.36 -0.35 7.76
CA LYS A 18 -3.19 -0.44 8.64
C LYS A 18 -3.10 -1.81 9.30
N SER A 19 -1.90 -2.36 9.37
CA SER A 19 -1.60 -3.49 10.26
C SER A 19 -1.70 -3.06 11.73
N SER A 20 -1.56 -4.01 12.67
CA SER A 20 -1.47 -3.71 14.11
C SER A 20 -0.29 -2.79 14.47
N GLU A 21 0.74 -2.77 13.63
CA GLU A 21 1.93 -1.91 13.79
C GLU A 21 1.80 -0.58 13.04
N GLY A 22 0.67 -0.33 12.36
CA GLY A 22 0.42 0.90 11.62
C GLY A 22 0.93 0.89 10.17
N TYR A 23 1.50 -0.22 9.69
CA TYR A 23 1.97 -0.34 8.32
C TYR A 23 0.82 -0.39 7.31
N THR A 24 0.91 0.44 6.27
CA THR A 24 0.01 0.44 5.11
C THR A 24 0.56 -0.45 3.98
N PRO A 25 -0.24 -0.79 2.96
CA PRO A 25 0.25 -1.43 1.75
C PRO A 25 1.43 -0.68 1.10
N LEU A 26 1.47 0.64 1.21
CA LEU A 26 2.56 1.46 0.67
C LEU A 26 3.88 1.23 1.43
N HIS A 27 3.86 1.15 2.76
CA HIS A 27 5.05 0.80 3.56
C HIS A 27 5.62 -0.56 3.14
N ALA A 28 4.75 -1.57 3.05
CA ALA A 28 5.15 -2.93 2.69
C ALA A 28 5.75 -3.02 1.28
N THR A 29 5.21 -2.26 0.33
CA THR A 29 5.66 -2.31 -1.07
C THR A 29 6.98 -1.60 -1.32
N VAL A 30 7.25 -0.51 -0.59
CA VAL A 30 8.54 0.19 -0.60
C VAL A 30 9.66 -0.71 -0.07
N MET A 31 9.44 -1.44 1.03
CA MET A 31 10.44 -2.36 1.59
C MET A 31 10.86 -3.49 0.62
N ILE A 32 9.97 -3.85 -0.31
CA ILE A 32 10.21 -4.93 -1.28
C ILE A 32 10.77 -4.38 -2.61
N GLY A 33 10.84 -3.06 -2.79
CA GLY A 33 11.44 -2.40 -3.97
C GLY A 33 10.65 -2.57 -5.27
N LYS A 34 9.31 -2.69 -5.20
CA LYS A 34 8.46 -2.92 -6.38
C LYS A 34 7.89 -1.60 -6.93
N TYR A 35 8.68 -0.91 -7.74
CA TYR A 35 8.31 0.40 -8.34
C TYR A 35 6.90 0.41 -8.95
N GLU A 36 6.56 -0.57 -9.80
CA GLU A 36 5.25 -0.63 -10.47
C GLU A 36 4.06 -0.72 -9.50
N VAL A 37 4.28 -1.28 -8.31
CA VAL A 37 3.23 -1.39 -7.28
C VAL A 37 3.15 -0.10 -6.46
N VAL A 38 4.29 0.52 -6.17
CA VAL A 38 4.34 1.83 -5.52
C VAL A 38 3.62 2.86 -6.38
N GLU A 39 3.93 2.91 -7.67
CA GLU A 39 3.26 3.80 -8.64
C GLU A 39 1.76 3.53 -8.71
N LEU A 40 1.35 2.25 -8.77
CA LEU A 40 -0.07 1.88 -8.74
C LEU A 40 -0.77 2.41 -7.48
N LEU A 41 -0.21 2.16 -6.30
CA LEU A 41 -0.82 2.57 -5.03
C LEU A 41 -0.94 4.10 -4.92
N ILE A 42 0.09 4.84 -5.34
CA ILE A 42 0.06 6.31 -5.36
C ILE A 42 -1.04 6.82 -6.30
N ASN A 43 -1.15 6.25 -7.51
CA ASN A 43 -2.18 6.65 -8.47
C ASN A 43 -3.61 6.35 -8.00
N GLU A 44 -3.77 5.31 -7.19
CA GLU A 44 -5.06 4.91 -6.59
C GLU A 44 -5.35 5.63 -5.25
N GLY A 45 -4.53 6.62 -4.88
CA GLY A 45 -4.80 7.49 -3.73
C GLY A 45 -4.31 6.97 -2.38
N ALA A 46 -3.29 6.11 -2.37
CA ALA A 46 -2.60 5.76 -1.12
C ALA A 46 -2.02 7.01 -0.44
N ASP A 47 -2.15 7.07 0.88
CA ASP A 47 -1.59 8.16 1.69
C ASP A 47 -0.05 8.00 1.78
N ILE A 48 0.65 8.92 1.12
CA ILE A 48 2.12 8.95 1.07
C ILE A 48 2.74 9.45 2.37
N GLU A 49 1.96 10.16 3.20
CA GLU A 49 2.39 10.70 4.50
C GLU A 49 1.98 9.77 5.66
N ALA A 50 1.46 8.57 5.33
CA ALA A 50 1.07 7.60 6.33
C ALA A 50 2.27 7.24 7.21
N ILE A 51 2.11 7.42 8.51
CA ILE A 51 3.08 6.97 9.51
C ILE A 51 2.63 5.66 10.16
N GLU A 52 3.60 4.80 10.41
CA GLU A 52 3.48 3.64 11.31
C GLU A 52 3.28 4.08 12.76
N ASN A 53 2.89 3.15 13.62
CA ASN A 53 2.77 3.46 15.04
C ASN A 53 4.19 3.72 15.58
N ALA A 54 4.41 4.89 16.17
CA ALA A 54 5.65 5.16 16.89
C ALA A 54 5.84 4.09 17.97
N SER A 55 7.05 3.52 18.02
CA SER A 55 7.45 2.54 19.03
C SER A 55 7.53 3.16 20.43
#